data_AF-A0A8S1V9N1-F1
#
_entry.id   AF-A0A8S1V9N1-F1
#
_cell.length_a   1.000
_cell.length_b   1.000
_cell.length_c   1.000
_cell.angle_alpha   90.00
_cell.angle_beta   90.00
_cell.angle_gamma   90.00
#
_symmetry.space_group_name_H-M   'P 1'
#
loop_
_entity.id
_entity.type
_entity.pdbx_description
1 polymer ?
#
loop_
_entity_poly.entity_id
_entity_poly.type
_entity_poly.pdbx_seq_one_letter_code
_entity_poly.pdbx_strand_id
1 'polypeptide(L)'
;MFQREQRNTTNSGYRNSSNAYVMAMKALQEKIKVMETQRSDTLLPTKTKSNDEEYLLQQISELRNQNETLTMQLQRQQNEKENISNYIYQIDQLQQERLVHLKEYQDRVTDLIKKIEDGKKDRQDQQNQIEYLQRQLQAYKANERGLMQKVDQQKQEENSKQLEQIMELRQRVESGEQYAKKLEKKYEKLQTEKHQLEADILDYKERCPVFKLQEYEKSQLEEKEKAYLRMMEELQMQRQQTEDQLTKRIQELLNKSNEYQSNIHQLTIELKDITLKYQQLKLRLEYEEKNNQQNKKRLRNISQSEDPEFDMLINNQYQSNNQQPNNNNKVSKLNLDFLSPQITSPRFEQSFVKSSVLKQAIKDCLEDMKQTTPFKSDQHNLISQEQHHQQQHSKKKLLSPPLTVRNSEIESKLKQLNDKYEQLIRQAQKESDFKQKAQIRKELLDIAEQIKEVNRKQ
;
A
#
# COMPACT_ATOMS: atom_id res chain seq x y z
N MET A 1 46.91 45.28 -21.55
CA MET A 1 48.20 45.99 -21.59
C MET A 1 49.10 45.34 -22.62
N PHE A 2 49.56 46.14 -23.58
CA PHE A 2 50.72 46.00 -24.46
C PHE A 2 51.05 44.64 -25.10
N GLN A 3 50.65 44.52 -26.38
CA GLN A 3 51.43 43.84 -27.41
C GLN A 3 52.82 44.49 -27.51
N ARG A 4 53.87 43.67 -27.51
CA ARG A 4 55.24 44.11 -27.81
C ARG A 4 55.68 43.45 -29.12
N GLU A 5 55.44 44.15 -30.22
CA GLU A 5 56.11 43.90 -31.50
C GLU A 5 57.62 43.98 -31.30
N GLN A 6 58.35 42.90 -31.52
CA GLN A 6 59.79 42.96 -31.75
C GLN A 6 60.03 43.13 -33.25
N ARG A 7 60.44 44.36 -33.62
CA ARG A 7 60.97 44.69 -34.94
C ARG A 7 62.31 43.97 -35.13
N ASN A 8 62.38 43.11 -36.14
CA ASN A 8 63.64 42.63 -36.70
C ASN A 8 64.37 43.80 -37.39
N THR A 9 65.39 44.35 -36.74
CA THR A 9 66.37 45.21 -37.40
C THR A 9 67.53 44.35 -37.90
N THR A 10 67.63 44.26 -39.22
CA THR A 10 68.72 43.61 -39.95
C THR A 10 70.02 44.40 -39.76
N ASN A 11 70.86 43.99 -38.81
CA ASN A 11 72.23 44.46 -38.67
C ASN A 11 73.19 43.41 -39.27
N SER A 12 73.17 43.30 -40.60
CA SER A 12 73.80 42.20 -41.36
C SER A 12 75.18 42.54 -41.97
N GLY A 13 75.76 43.71 -41.67
CA GLY A 13 77.07 44.12 -42.23
C GLY A 13 78.28 43.76 -41.37
N TYR A 14 78.17 43.85 -40.04
CA TYR A 14 79.32 43.72 -39.12
C TYR A 14 79.53 42.32 -38.54
N ARG A 15 78.54 41.42 -38.60
CA ARG A 15 78.67 40.05 -38.09
C ARG A 15 79.57 39.18 -38.97
N ASN A 16 79.56 39.38 -40.29
CA ASN A 16 80.33 38.54 -41.21
C ASN A 16 81.82 38.90 -41.23
N SER A 17 82.17 40.20 -41.13
CA SER A 17 83.57 40.66 -41.06
C SER A 17 84.22 40.35 -39.70
N SER A 18 83.44 40.44 -38.60
CA SER A 18 83.91 40.03 -37.27
C SER A 18 84.20 38.53 -37.20
N ASN A 19 83.33 37.69 -37.78
CA ASN A 19 83.56 36.24 -37.84
C ASN A 19 84.76 35.89 -38.75
N ALA A 20 84.89 36.57 -39.90
CA ALA A 20 86.02 36.38 -40.80
C ALA A 20 87.35 36.81 -40.18
N TYR A 21 87.37 37.94 -39.46
CA TYR A 21 88.55 38.39 -38.73
C TYR A 21 88.91 37.44 -37.58
N VAL A 22 87.92 36.95 -36.81
CA VAL A 22 88.15 35.96 -35.76
C VAL A 22 88.67 34.64 -36.33
N MET A 23 88.16 34.18 -37.48
CA MET A 23 88.69 33.00 -38.17
C MET A 23 90.10 33.25 -38.70
N ALA A 24 90.38 34.41 -39.29
CA ALA A 24 91.71 34.78 -39.76
C ALA A 24 92.72 34.87 -38.59
N MET A 25 92.32 35.44 -37.45
CA MET A 25 93.14 35.50 -36.24
C MET A 25 93.36 34.11 -35.63
N LYS A 26 92.35 33.23 -35.62
CA LYS A 26 92.52 31.83 -35.21
C LYS A 26 93.48 31.08 -36.14
N ALA A 27 93.33 31.23 -37.46
CA ALA A 27 94.21 30.62 -38.44
C ALA A 27 95.65 31.13 -38.30
N LEU A 28 95.83 32.41 -37.99
CA LEU A 28 97.15 33.01 -37.76
C LEU A 28 97.76 32.52 -36.44
N GLN A 29 96.97 32.40 -35.36
CA GLN A 29 97.40 31.77 -34.11
C GLN A 29 97.77 30.30 -34.29
N GLU A 30 97.00 29.54 -35.06
CA GLU A 30 97.28 28.14 -35.35
C GLU A 30 98.55 27.98 -36.19
N LYS A 31 98.78 28.88 -37.16
CA LYS A 31 100.02 28.94 -37.94
C LYS A 31 101.23 29.28 -37.06
N ILE A 32 101.10 30.23 -36.13
CA ILE A 32 102.16 30.53 -35.14
C ILE A 32 102.45 29.31 -34.27
N LYS A 33 101.42 28.61 -33.77
CA LYS A 33 101.56 27.40 -32.94
C LYS A 33 102.23 26.24 -33.68
N VAL A 34 101.94 26.07 -34.97
CA VAL A 34 102.63 25.09 -35.84
C VAL A 34 104.09 25.48 -36.04
N MET A 35 104.40 26.77 -36.21
CA MET A 35 105.80 27.23 -36.31
C MET A 35 106.57 27.05 -34.98
N GLU A 36 105.92 27.24 -33.83
CA GLU A 36 106.54 27.02 -32.51
C GLU A 36 106.84 25.55 -32.22
N THR A 37 105.97 24.63 -32.65
CA THR A 37 106.19 23.17 -32.54
C THR A 37 107.33 22.71 -33.46
N GLN A 38 107.37 23.18 -34.71
CA GLN A 38 108.50 22.93 -35.62
C GLN A 38 109.85 23.42 -35.08
N ARG A 39 109.85 24.53 -34.32
CA ARG A 39 111.04 25.10 -33.69
C ARG A 39 111.51 24.32 -32.45
N SER A 40 110.61 23.59 -31.81
CA SER A 40 110.88 22.77 -30.62
C SER A 40 111.53 21.42 -30.99
N ASP A 41 111.16 20.86 -32.15
CA ASP A 41 111.73 19.61 -32.68
C ASP A 41 113.15 19.80 -33.26
N THR A 42 113.58 21.04 -33.52
CA THR A 42 114.91 21.33 -34.12
C THR A 42 116.08 21.32 -33.12
N LEU A 43 115.85 21.01 -31.84
CA LEU A 43 116.85 21.08 -30.76
C LEU A 43 117.49 19.73 -30.36
N LEU A 44 117.36 18.67 -31.16
CA LEU A 44 118.08 17.39 -30.95
C LEU A 44 119.32 17.27 -31.86
N PRO A 45 120.49 16.84 -31.34
CA PRO A 45 121.75 16.90 -32.08
C PRO A 45 121.96 15.72 -33.06
N THR A 46 121.96 16.08 -34.35
CA THR A 46 122.80 15.55 -35.46
C THR A 46 122.82 14.05 -35.83
N LYS A 47 122.42 13.83 -37.10
CA LYS A 47 122.81 12.80 -38.11
C LYS A 47 121.90 11.56 -38.29
N THR A 48 120.75 11.74 -38.95
CA THR A 48 120.14 10.82 -39.95
C THR A 48 118.99 11.53 -40.71
N LYS A 49 119.29 12.39 -41.69
CA LYS A 49 118.30 13.27 -42.36
C LYS A 49 117.44 12.59 -43.46
N SER A 50 116.97 11.37 -43.23
CA SER A 50 115.97 10.73 -44.11
C SER A 50 114.91 9.93 -43.35
N ASN A 51 115.21 9.47 -42.13
CA ASN A 51 114.27 8.64 -41.35
C ASN A 51 113.37 9.46 -40.42
N ASP A 52 113.74 10.69 -40.06
CA ASP A 52 112.97 11.51 -39.09
C ASP A 52 111.68 12.09 -39.71
N GLU A 53 111.71 12.49 -40.99
CA GLU A 53 110.53 12.99 -41.70
C GLU A 53 109.52 11.88 -41.97
N GLU A 54 110.00 10.69 -42.38
CA GLU A 54 109.17 9.51 -42.58
C GLU A 54 108.57 9.02 -41.25
N TYR A 55 109.32 9.08 -40.16
CA TYR A 55 108.82 8.78 -38.81
C TYR A 55 107.74 9.76 -38.33
N LEU A 56 107.92 11.07 -38.57
CA LEU A 56 106.91 12.09 -38.25
C LEU A 56 105.65 11.93 -39.11
N LEU A 57 105.78 11.62 -40.39
CA LEU A 57 104.65 11.34 -41.28
C LEU A 57 103.88 10.08 -40.85
N GLN A 58 104.61 9.02 -40.47
CA GLN A 58 104.05 7.80 -39.90
C GLN A 58 103.28 8.10 -38.61
N GLN A 59 103.87 8.88 -37.70
CA GLN A 59 103.22 9.30 -36.45
C GLN A 59 101.96 10.14 -36.70
N ILE A 60 102.00 11.06 -37.67
CA ILE A 60 100.82 11.83 -38.10
C ILE A 60 99.72 10.90 -38.62
N SER A 61 100.07 9.90 -39.43
CA SER A 61 99.11 8.93 -39.96
C SER A 61 98.50 8.08 -38.85
N GLU A 62 99.31 7.62 -37.89
CA GLU A 62 98.82 6.84 -36.75
C GLU A 62 97.90 7.68 -35.86
N LEU A 63 98.25 8.93 -35.58
CA LEU A 63 97.41 9.86 -34.84
C LEU A 63 96.11 10.17 -35.59
N ARG A 64 96.13 10.27 -36.93
CA ARG A 64 94.92 10.42 -37.75
C ARG A 64 94.01 9.20 -37.62
N ASN A 65 94.55 7.99 -37.76
CA ASN A 65 93.80 6.74 -37.61
C ASN A 65 93.21 6.59 -36.20
N GLN A 66 93.98 6.97 -35.16
CA GLN A 66 93.50 7.01 -33.78
C GLN A 66 92.37 8.03 -33.61
N ASN A 67 92.48 9.22 -34.21
CA ASN A 67 91.45 10.25 -34.14
C ASN A 67 90.17 9.86 -34.87
N GLU A 68 90.27 9.18 -36.03
CA GLU A 68 89.11 8.59 -36.71
C GLU A 68 88.43 7.52 -35.84
N THR A 69 89.22 6.65 -35.20
CA THR A 69 88.70 5.65 -34.26
C THR A 69 87.99 6.29 -33.06
N LEU A 70 88.59 7.32 -32.47
CA LEU A 70 88.01 8.09 -31.37
C LEU A 70 86.73 8.82 -31.80
N THR A 71 86.69 9.36 -33.02
CA THR A 71 85.51 10.01 -33.60
C THR A 71 84.36 9.01 -33.76
N MET A 72 84.64 7.82 -34.28
CA MET A 72 83.65 6.74 -34.37
C MET A 72 83.16 6.28 -32.99
N GLN A 73 84.05 6.17 -32.00
CA GLN A 73 83.67 5.84 -30.63
C GLN A 73 82.79 6.92 -30.01
N LEU A 74 83.11 8.20 -30.21
CA LEU A 74 82.31 9.32 -29.74
C LEU A 74 80.91 9.31 -30.36
N GLN A 75 80.81 9.05 -31.68
CA GLN A 75 79.53 8.95 -32.36
C GLN A 75 78.69 7.78 -31.84
N ARG A 76 79.29 6.62 -31.56
CA ARG A 76 78.60 5.49 -30.93
C ARG A 76 78.09 5.84 -29.54
N GLN A 77 78.91 6.50 -28.71
CA GLN A 77 78.49 6.96 -27.38
C GLN A 77 77.36 7.99 -27.45
N GLN A 78 77.35 8.88 -28.45
CA GLN A 78 76.25 9.83 -28.66
C GLN A 78 74.95 9.11 -29.03
N ASN A 79 75.02 8.11 -29.92
CA ASN A 79 73.86 7.30 -30.28
C ASN A 79 73.35 6.47 -29.08
N GLU A 80 74.24 5.87 -28.29
CA GLU A 80 73.88 5.16 -27.06
C GLU A 80 73.21 6.09 -26.05
N LYS A 81 73.72 7.31 -25.87
CA LYS A 81 73.11 8.32 -25.01
C LYS A 81 71.69 8.67 -25.47
N GLU A 82 71.47 8.85 -26.77
CA GLU A 82 70.14 9.13 -27.32
C GLU A 82 69.18 7.95 -27.11
N ASN A 83 69.65 6.71 -27.35
CA ASN A 83 68.87 5.50 -27.09
C ASN A 83 68.50 5.36 -25.61
N ILE A 84 69.44 5.61 -24.69
CA ILE A 84 69.16 5.62 -23.24
C ILE A 84 68.10 6.67 -22.91
N SER A 85 68.18 7.87 -23.48
CA SER A 85 67.18 8.92 -23.30
C SER A 85 65.78 8.47 -23.76
N ASN A 86 65.70 7.79 -24.91
CA ASN A 86 64.45 7.25 -25.43
C ASN A 86 63.89 6.13 -24.53
N TYR A 87 64.75 5.26 -23.99
CA TYR A 87 64.32 4.22 -23.05
C TYR A 87 63.83 4.81 -21.72
N ILE A 88 64.48 5.85 -21.19
CA ILE A 88 64.00 6.55 -19.99
C ILE A 88 62.60 7.11 -20.23
N TYR A 89 62.39 7.80 -21.36
CA TYR A 89 61.08 8.35 -21.71
C TYR A 89 60.00 7.27 -21.82
N GLN A 90 60.31 6.13 -22.46
CA GLN A 90 59.39 5.01 -22.57
C GLN A 90 59.04 4.41 -21.20
N ILE A 91 60.04 4.27 -20.31
CA ILE A 91 59.83 3.78 -18.94
C ILE A 91 58.90 4.72 -18.19
N ASP A 92 59.11 6.04 -18.30
CA ASP A 92 58.26 7.05 -17.63
C ASP A 92 56.81 6.98 -18.12
N GLN A 93 56.58 6.80 -19.43
CA GLN A 93 55.24 6.62 -19.97
C GLN A 93 54.55 5.37 -19.40
N LEU A 94 55.24 4.23 -19.42
CA LEU A 94 54.70 2.97 -18.88
C LEU A 94 54.42 3.07 -17.37
N GLN A 95 55.23 3.82 -16.63
CA GLN A 95 54.97 4.08 -15.21
C GLN A 95 53.72 4.94 -15.00
N GLN A 96 53.51 5.97 -15.83
CA GLN A 96 52.29 6.78 -15.78
C GLN A 96 51.04 5.97 -16.11
N GLU A 97 51.07 5.15 -17.17
CA GLU A 97 49.96 4.26 -17.53
C GLU A 97 49.62 3.28 -16.39
N ARG A 98 50.66 2.69 -15.77
CA ARG A 98 50.48 1.81 -14.62
C ARG A 98 49.82 2.53 -13.44
N LEU A 99 50.20 3.77 -13.16
CA LEU A 99 49.59 4.58 -12.09
C LEU A 99 48.11 4.88 -12.38
N VAL A 100 47.78 5.20 -13.63
CA VAL A 100 46.38 5.41 -14.06
C VAL A 100 45.55 4.15 -13.84
N HIS A 101 46.03 2.99 -14.29
CA HIS A 101 45.31 1.73 -14.09
C HIS A 101 45.14 1.38 -12.61
N LEU A 102 46.17 1.60 -11.78
CA LEU A 102 46.05 1.37 -10.33
C LEU A 102 44.95 2.24 -9.70
N LYS A 103 44.86 3.51 -10.11
CA LYS A 103 43.79 4.41 -9.66
C LYS A 103 42.41 3.93 -10.11
N GLU A 104 42.26 3.55 -11.38
CA GLU A 104 40.99 3.02 -11.90
C GLU A 104 40.55 1.73 -11.20
N TYR A 105 41.49 0.86 -10.83
CA TYR A 105 41.17 -0.34 -10.06
C TYR A 105 40.76 0.01 -8.63
N GLN A 106 41.44 0.97 -7.99
CA GLN A 106 41.09 1.46 -6.67
C GLN A 106 39.69 2.08 -6.64
N ASP A 107 39.35 2.90 -7.64
CA ASP A 107 38.03 3.51 -7.77
C ASP A 107 36.95 2.44 -7.96
N ARG A 108 37.18 1.45 -8.84
CA ARG A 108 36.27 0.32 -9.05
C ARG A 108 36.04 -0.51 -7.78
N VAL A 109 37.10 -0.78 -7.01
CA VAL A 109 36.98 -1.50 -5.73
C VAL A 109 36.16 -0.69 -4.73
N THR A 110 36.39 0.62 -4.66
CA THR A 110 35.65 1.53 -3.77
C THR A 110 34.14 1.55 -4.11
N ASP A 111 33.81 1.63 -5.40
CA ASP A 111 32.42 1.55 -5.87
C ASP A 111 31.76 0.21 -5.55
N LEU A 112 32.51 -0.89 -5.67
CA LEU A 112 32.00 -2.22 -5.32
C LEU A 112 31.77 -2.36 -3.80
N ILE A 113 32.67 -1.83 -2.97
CA ILE A 113 32.48 -1.79 -1.52
C ILE A 113 31.20 -1.02 -1.18
N LYS A 114 31.01 0.16 -1.76
CA LYS A 114 29.81 0.98 -1.55
C LYS A 114 28.54 0.24 -1.96
N LYS A 115 28.53 -0.41 -3.14
CA LYS A 115 27.40 -1.24 -3.59
C LYS A 115 27.09 -2.40 -2.64
N ILE A 116 28.12 -3.02 -2.06
CA ILE A 116 27.94 -4.08 -1.06
C ILE A 116 27.34 -3.53 0.24
N GLU A 117 27.78 -2.36 0.69
CA GLU A 117 27.25 -1.71 1.89
C GLU A 117 25.79 -1.27 1.71
N ASP A 118 25.46 -0.64 0.58
CA ASP A 118 24.09 -0.29 0.21
C ASP A 118 23.22 -1.56 0.14
N GLY A 119 23.71 -2.62 -0.49
CA GLY A 119 23.00 -3.91 -0.55
C GLY A 119 22.82 -4.59 0.81
N LYS A 120 23.73 -4.40 1.78
CA LYS A 120 23.55 -4.87 3.17
C LYS A 120 22.46 -4.07 3.88
N LYS A 121 22.43 -2.75 3.68
CA LYS A 121 21.40 -1.87 4.25
C LYS A 121 20.01 -2.22 3.72
N ASP A 122 19.87 -2.36 2.40
CA ASP A 122 18.60 -2.75 1.77
C ASP A 122 18.09 -4.10 2.30
N ARG A 123 19.00 -5.07 2.46
CA ARG A 123 18.66 -6.38 3.04
C ARG A 123 18.18 -6.25 4.48
N GLN A 124 18.82 -5.41 5.29
CA GLN A 124 18.41 -5.19 6.67
C GLN A 124 17.03 -4.51 6.75
N ASP A 125 16.77 -3.52 5.89
CA ASP A 125 15.48 -2.84 5.83
C ASP A 125 14.36 -3.81 5.40
N GLN A 126 14.63 -4.69 4.43
CA GLN A 126 13.71 -5.76 4.05
C GLN A 126 13.45 -6.75 5.20
N GLN A 127 14.49 -7.14 5.94
CA GLN A 127 14.36 -8.01 7.10
C GLN A 127 13.49 -7.37 8.19
N ASN A 128 13.73 -6.10 8.51
CA ASN A 128 12.92 -5.34 9.48
C ASN A 128 11.44 -5.26 9.04
N GLN A 129 11.19 -5.07 7.74
CA GLN A 129 9.84 -5.04 7.18
C GLN A 129 9.15 -6.41 7.29
N ILE A 130 9.88 -7.51 7.07
CA ILE A 130 9.36 -8.87 7.24
C ILE A 130 8.96 -9.11 8.70
N GLU A 131 9.82 -8.74 9.66
CA GLU A 131 9.53 -8.90 11.08
C GLU A 131 8.31 -8.08 11.52
N TYR A 132 8.18 -6.86 11.02
CA TYR A 132 7.01 -6.02 11.28
C TYR A 132 5.71 -6.66 10.76
N LEU A 133 5.72 -7.16 9.52
CA LEU A 133 4.57 -7.84 8.92
C LEU A 133 4.22 -9.14 9.65
N GLN A 134 5.22 -9.89 10.12
CA GLN A 134 5.00 -11.09 10.93
C GLN A 134 4.33 -10.76 12.27
N ARG A 135 4.77 -9.69 12.96
CA ARG A 135 4.12 -9.22 14.20
C ARG A 135 2.67 -8.80 13.95
N GLN A 136 2.40 -8.06 12.87
CA GLN A 136 1.03 -7.71 12.51
C GLN A 136 0.16 -8.95 12.25
N LEU A 137 0.67 -9.91 11.48
CA LEU A 137 -0.04 -11.16 11.20
C LEU A 137 -0.37 -11.93 12.49
N GLN A 138 0.58 -11.98 13.43
CA GLN A 138 0.37 -12.65 14.72
C GLN A 138 -0.71 -11.93 15.55
N ALA A 139 -0.74 -10.59 15.55
CA ALA A 139 -1.78 -9.81 16.20
C ALA A 139 -3.17 -10.08 15.58
N TYR A 140 -3.27 -10.13 14.25
CA TYR A 140 -4.53 -10.48 13.58
C TYR A 140 -5.00 -11.90 13.94
N LYS A 141 -4.10 -12.89 13.96
CA LYS A 141 -4.43 -14.25 14.40
C LYS A 141 -4.86 -14.34 15.86
N ALA A 142 -4.34 -13.48 16.73
CA ALA A 142 -4.78 -13.40 18.12
C ALA A 142 -6.18 -12.78 18.23
N ASN A 143 -6.43 -11.70 17.48
CA ASN A 143 -7.73 -11.04 17.43
C ASN A 143 -8.82 -11.96 16.86
N GLU A 144 -8.52 -12.69 15.79
CA GLU A 144 -9.45 -13.66 15.19
C GLU A 144 -9.82 -14.77 16.19
N ARG A 145 -8.83 -15.33 16.90
CA ARG A 145 -9.08 -16.31 17.98
C ARG A 145 -9.95 -15.73 19.09
N GLY A 146 -9.68 -14.51 19.52
CA GLY A 146 -10.47 -13.82 20.54
C GLY A 146 -11.92 -13.54 20.10
N LEU A 147 -12.13 -13.18 18.82
CA LEU A 147 -13.47 -12.99 18.25
C LEU A 147 -14.23 -14.31 18.17
N MET A 148 -13.59 -15.38 17.70
CA MET A 148 -14.19 -16.70 17.60
C MET A 148 -14.65 -17.20 18.98
N GLN A 149 -13.80 -17.05 20.00
CA GLN A 149 -14.15 -17.41 21.38
C GLN A 149 -15.36 -16.61 21.90
N LYS A 150 -15.44 -15.31 21.60
CA LYS A 150 -16.60 -14.48 21.99
C LYS A 150 -17.88 -14.91 21.29
N VAL A 151 -17.81 -15.28 20.02
CA VAL A 151 -18.97 -15.79 19.25
C VAL A 151 -19.45 -17.11 19.84
N ASP A 152 -18.53 -18.04 20.14
CA ASP A 152 -18.88 -19.33 20.74
C ASP A 152 -19.50 -19.13 22.13
N GLN A 153 -18.94 -18.25 22.95
CA GLN A 153 -19.49 -17.91 24.26
C GLN A 153 -20.90 -17.30 24.14
N GLN A 154 -21.10 -16.33 23.23
CA GLN A 154 -22.40 -15.71 23.02
C GLN A 154 -23.44 -16.75 22.57
N LYS A 155 -23.06 -17.66 21.66
CA LYS A 155 -23.93 -18.76 21.21
C LYS A 155 -24.29 -19.70 22.36
N GLN A 156 -23.34 -20.01 23.24
CA GLN A 156 -23.58 -20.86 24.40
C GLN A 156 -24.52 -20.18 25.41
N GLU A 157 -24.34 -18.89 25.67
CA GLU A 157 -25.20 -18.09 26.55
C GLU A 157 -26.63 -17.98 26.00
N GLU A 158 -26.78 -17.73 24.69
CA GLU A 158 -28.09 -17.67 24.04
C GLU A 158 -28.80 -19.03 24.07
N ASN A 159 -28.10 -20.12 23.75
CA ASN A 159 -28.63 -21.47 23.84
C ASN A 159 -29.06 -21.82 25.27
N SER A 160 -28.27 -21.42 26.29
CA SER A 160 -28.61 -21.66 27.69
C SER A 160 -29.91 -20.95 28.07
N LYS A 161 -30.08 -19.68 27.68
CA LYS A 161 -31.30 -18.90 27.92
C LYS A 161 -32.52 -19.51 27.21
N GLN A 162 -32.34 -19.94 25.95
CA GLN A 162 -33.40 -20.60 25.20
C GLN A 162 -33.80 -21.93 25.85
N LEU A 163 -32.83 -22.71 26.34
CA LEU A 163 -33.10 -23.97 27.05
C LEU A 163 -33.90 -23.72 28.34
N GLU A 164 -33.50 -22.73 29.13
CA GLU A 164 -34.19 -22.31 30.35
C GLU A 164 -35.64 -21.88 30.05
N GLN A 165 -35.83 -21.04 29.03
CA GLN A 165 -37.16 -20.62 28.58
C GLN A 165 -38.03 -21.81 28.13
N ILE A 166 -37.46 -22.78 27.42
CA ILE A 166 -38.18 -24.01 27.02
C ILE A 166 -38.60 -24.80 28.25
N MET A 167 -37.74 -24.91 29.26
CA MET A 167 -38.08 -25.63 30.51
C MET A 167 -39.23 -24.93 31.26
N GLU A 168 -39.18 -23.61 31.40
CA GLU A 168 -40.27 -22.84 32.03
C GLU A 168 -41.59 -23.00 31.27
N LEU A 169 -41.57 -22.91 29.94
CA LEU A 169 -42.76 -23.10 29.11
C LEU A 169 -43.32 -24.52 29.23
N ARG A 170 -42.46 -25.54 29.26
CA ARG A 170 -42.88 -26.94 29.49
C ARG A 170 -43.60 -27.08 30.83
N GLN A 171 -43.04 -26.52 31.90
CA GLN A 171 -43.66 -26.55 33.23
C GLN A 171 -45.00 -25.80 33.25
N ARG A 172 -45.10 -24.68 32.52
CA ARG A 172 -46.34 -23.91 32.40
C ARG A 172 -47.43 -24.68 31.64
N VAL A 173 -47.07 -25.37 30.57
CA VAL A 173 -47.98 -26.25 29.83
C VAL A 173 -48.45 -27.40 30.72
N GLU A 174 -47.54 -28.07 31.43
CA GLU A 174 -47.87 -29.19 32.31
C GLU A 174 -48.82 -28.76 33.44
N SER A 175 -48.57 -27.62 34.08
CA SER A 175 -49.49 -27.06 35.08
C SER A 175 -50.85 -26.68 34.50
N GLY A 176 -50.89 -26.14 33.27
CA GLY A 176 -52.11 -25.87 32.52
C GLY A 176 -52.92 -27.14 32.22
N GLU A 177 -52.27 -28.21 31.79
CA GLU A 177 -52.91 -29.53 31.55
C GLU A 177 -53.47 -30.12 32.84
N GLN A 178 -52.73 -30.03 33.95
CA GLN A 178 -53.23 -30.47 35.25
C GLN A 178 -54.47 -29.68 35.70
N TYR A 179 -54.50 -28.38 35.44
CA TYR A 179 -55.66 -27.54 35.72
C TYR A 179 -56.85 -27.87 34.83
N ALA A 180 -56.63 -28.09 33.53
CA ALA A 180 -57.66 -28.52 32.59
C ALA A 180 -58.31 -29.85 33.03
N LYS A 181 -57.50 -30.85 33.41
CA LYS A 181 -58.01 -32.13 33.96
C LYS A 181 -58.87 -31.94 35.22
N LYS A 182 -58.54 -30.98 36.09
CA LYS A 182 -59.37 -30.66 37.26
C LYS A 182 -60.71 -30.04 36.86
N LEU A 183 -60.70 -29.16 35.85
CA LEU A 183 -61.92 -28.56 35.31
C LEU A 183 -62.81 -29.57 34.59
N GLU A 184 -62.25 -30.46 33.78
CA GLU A 184 -62.97 -31.56 33.13
C GLU A 184 -63.69 -32.43 34.17
N LYS A 185 -63.00 -32.86 35.22
CA LYS A 185 -63.63 -33.60 36.34
C LYS A 185 -64.74 -32.82 37.03
N LYS A 186 -64.59 -31.50 37.18
CA LYS A 186 -65.63 -30.64 37.76
C LYS A 186 -66.83 -30.53 36.82
N TYR A 187 -66.59 -30.42 35.53
CA TYR A 187 -67.61 -30.39 34.49
C TYR A 187 -68.40 -31.70 34.45
N GLU A 188 -67.73 -32.86 34.46
CA GLU A 188 -68.38 -34.17 34.55
C GLU A 188 -69.32 -34.26 35.76
N LYS A 189 -68.85 -33.82 36.94
CA LYS A 189 -69.68 -33.79 38.16
C LYS A 189 -70.90 -32.88 38.02
N LEU A 190 -70.71 -31.65 37.53
CA LEU A 190 -71.82 -30.73 37.29
C LEU A 190 -72.78 -31.28 36.25
N GLN A 191 -72.28 -32.02 35.27
CA GLN A 191 -73.12 -32.61 34.25
C GLN A 191 -73.93 -33.77 34.81
N THR A 192 -73.38 -34.61 35.70
CA THR A 192 -74.18 -35.60 36.44
C THR A 192 -75.24 -34.93 37.34
N GLU A 193 -74.90 -33.82 38.00
CA GLU A 193 -75.84 -33.05 38.83
C GLU A 193 -76.96 -32.41 37.99
N LYS A 194 -76.62 -31.86 36.82
CA LYS A 194 -77.60 -31.33 35.86
C LYS A 194 -78.58 -32.42 35.42
N HIS A 195 -78.10 -33.59 35.01
CA HIS A 195 -78.99 -34.70 34.61
C HIS A 195 -79.89 -35.14 35.76
N GLN A 196 -79.36 -35.18 37.00
CA GLN A 196 -80.16 -35.46 38.19
C GLN A 196 -81.25 -34.41 38.40
N LEU A 197 -80.91 -33.12 38.36
CA LEU A 197 -81.87 -32.03 38.49
C LEU A 197 -82.90 -31.99 37.35
N GLU A 198 -82.51 -32.32 36.11
CA GLU A 198 -83.45 -32.43 34.99
C GLU A 198 -84.45 -33.56 35.22
N ALA A 199 -84.00 -34.70 35.77
CA ALA A 199 -84.88 -35.78 36.20
C ALA A 199 -85.80 -35.34 37.33
N ASP A 200 -85.26 -34.66 38.35
CA ASP A 200 -86.02 -34.13 39.48
C ASP A 200 -87.04 -33.08 39.03
N ILE A 201 -86.70 -32.20 38.07
CA ILE A 201 -87.60 -31.20 37.47
C ILE A 201 -88.68 -31.87 36.64
N LEU A 202 -88.35 -32.91 35.87
CA LEU A 202 -89.35 -33.67 35.11
C LEU A 202 -90.38 -34.28 36.08
N ASP A 203 -89.90 -34.89 37.16
CA ASP A 203 -90.72 -35.43 38.25
C ASP A 203 -91.53 -34.32 38.95
N TYR A 204 -90.94 -33.15 39.20
CA TYR A 204 -91.63 -31.99 39.79
C TYR A 204 -92.68 -31.38 38.85
N LYS A 205 -92.41 -31.30 37.55
CA LYS A 205 -93.35 -30.82 36.52
C LYS A 205 -94.53 -31.76 36.35
N GLU A 206 -94.32 -33.06 36.51
CA GLU A 206 -95.41 -34.03 36.58
C GLU A 206 -96.24 -33.88 37.87
N ARG A 207 -95.63 -33.42 38.97
CA ARG A 207 -96.28 -33.32 40.29
C ARG A 207 -96.89 -31.95 40.64
N CYS A 208 -96.55 -30.85 39.93
CA CYS A 208 -97.02 -29.49 40.26
C CYS A 208 -97.26 -28.59 39.03
N PRO A 209 -98.35 -27.79 38.96
CA PRO A 209 -98.54 -26.79 37.90
C PRO A 209 -97.68 -25.53 38.10
N VAL A 210 -97.31 -24.95 36.95
CA VAL A 210 -96.39 -23.83 36.71
C VAL A 210 -96.64 -22.61 37.61
N PHE A 211 -95.62 -22.18 38.37
CA PHE A 211 -95.58 -20.81 38.88
C PHE A 211 -94.16 -20.22 39.00
N LYS A 212 -94.11 -18.91 38.70
CA LYS A 212 -93.05 -17.90 38.88
C LYS A 212 -91.86 -17.86 37.92
N LEU A 213 -92.16 -17.52 36.67
CA LEU A 213 -91.18 -17.02 35.68
C LEU A 213 -90.66 -15.59 36.00
N GLN A 214 -91.32 -14.86 36.90
CA GLN A 214 -91.15 -13.41 37.08
C GLN A 214 -90.03 -13.00 38.06
N GLU A 215 -89.60 -13.89 38.97
CA GLU A 215 -88.43 -13.66 39.84
C GLU A 215 -87.11 -14.00 39.13
N TYR A 216 -87.15 -14.91 38.14
CA TYR A 216 -85.99 -15.36 37.37
C TYR A 216 -85.47 -14.29 36.38
N GLU A 217 -86.36 -13.51 35.78
CA GLU A 217 -86.00 -12.40 34.89
C GLU A 217 -85.32 -11.24 35.64
N LYS A 218 -85.67 -11.03 36.92
CA LYS A 218 -85.03 -10.01 37.76
C LYS A 218 -83.60 -10.39 38.16
N SER A 219 -83.36 -11.67 38.44
CA SER A 219 -82.02 -12.21 38.75
C SER A 219 -81.04 -12.10 37.58
N GLN A 220 -81.49 -12.27 36.33
CA GLN A 220 -80.61 -12.14 35.16
C GLN A 220 -80.17 -10.70 34.88
N LEU A 221 -81.01 -9.72 35.22
CA LEU A 221 -80.67 -8.31 35.02
C LEU A 221 -79.53 -7.88 35.96
N GLU A 222 -79.60 -8.27 37.23
CA GLU A 222 -78.57 -7.98 38.24
C GLU A 222 -77.22 -8.64 37.91
N GLU A 223 -77.24 -9.85 37.32
CA GLU A 223 -76.03 -10.55 36.92
C GLU A 223 -75.36 -9.92 35.69
N LYS A 224 -76.16 -9.44 34.73
CA LYS A 224 -75.65 -8.67 33.57
C LYS A 224 -75.08 -7.32 33.99
N GLU A 225 -75.70 -6.63 34.95
CA GLU A 225 -75.19 -5.37 35.48
C GLU A 225 -73.85 -5.56 36.21
N LYS A 226 -73.72 -6.62 37.03
CA LYS A 226 -72.44 -7.01 37.65
C LYS A 226 -71.37 -7.43 36.65
N ALA A 227 -71.76 -8.06 35.53
CA ALA A 227 -70.81 -8.41 34.47
C ALA A 227 -70.30 -7.17 33.74
N TYR A 228 -71.19 -6.20 33.47
CA TYR A 228 -70.84 -4.92 32.85
C TYR A 228 -69.89 -4.09 33.72
N LEU A 229 -70.15 -4.00 35.03
CA LEU A 229 -69.27 -3.30 35.97
C LEU A 229 -67.87 -3.93 36.04
N ARG A 230 -67.78 -5.26 36.08
CA ARG A 230 -66.49 -5.97 36.03
C ARG A 230 -65.72 -5.72 34.74
N MET A 231 -66.41 -5.70 33.60
CA MET A 231 -65.79 -5.41 32.30
C MET A 231 -65.24 -3.97 32.24
N MET A 232 -65.96 -3.02 32.84
CA MET A 232 -65.52 -1.63 32.95
C MET A 232 -64.27 -1.49 33.84
N GLU A 233 -64.21 -2.18 34.97
CA GLU A 233 -63.02 -2.22 35.84
C GLU A 233 -61.82 -2.84 35.13
N GLU A 234 -61.98 -3.96 34.41
CA GLU A 234 -60.91 -4.58 33.62
C GLU A 234 -60.38 -3.64 32.53
N LEU A 235 -61.27 -2.97 31.78
CA LEU A 235 -60.88 -1.99 30.77
C LEU A 235 -60.11 -0.81 31.37
N GLN A 236 -60.50 -0.36 32.56
CA GLN A 236 -59.83 0.73 33.26
C GLN A 236 -58.46 0.30 33.78
N MET A 237 -58.34 -0.90 34.34
CA MET A 237 -57.06 -1.47 34.78
C MET A 237 -56.09 -1.70 33.59
N GLN A 238 -56.61 -2.15 32.45
CA GLN A 238 -55.80 -2.37 31.25
C GLN A 238 -55.27 -1.05 30.65
N ARG A 239 -56.09 0.01 30.66
CA ARG A 239 -55.64 1.36 30.29
C ARG A 239 -54.55 1.85 31.23
N GLN A 240 -54.73 1.71 32.54
CA GLN A 240 -53.75 2.13 33.53
C GLN A 240 -52.42 1.40 33.35
N GLN A 241 -52.43 0.08 33.14
CA GLN A 241 -51.21 -0.70 32.90
C GLN A 241 -50.49 -0.24 31.63
N THR A 242 -51.23 0.09 30.57
CA THR A 242 -50.65 0.58 29.32
C THR A 242 -50.01 1.96 29.52
N GLU A 243 -50.67 2.84 30.26
CA GLU A 243 -50.16 4.17 30.61
C GLU A 243 -48.89 4.10 31.47
N ASP A 244 -48.85 3.20 32.45
CA ASP A 244 -47.68 2.97 33.29
C ASP A 244 -46.48 2.45 32.47
N GLN A 245 -46.73 1.54 31.53
CA GLN A 245 -45.69 1.02 30.62
C GLN A 245 -45.15 2.11 29.70
N LEU A 246 -46.02 2.93 29.12
CA LEU A 246 -45.61 4.06 28.28
C LEU A 246 -44.82 5.10 29.09
N THR A 247 -45.25 5.39 30.32
CA THR A 247 -44.55 6.31 31.23
C THR A 247 -43.14 5.82 31.55
N LYS A 248 -42.98 4.52 31.88
CA LYS A 248 -41.66 3.90 32.07
C LYS A 248 -40.81 4.01 30.82
N ARG A 249 -41.38 3.75 29.64
CA ARG A 249 -40.66 3.85 28.37
C ARG A 249 -40.20 5.27 28.05
N ILE A 250 -41.04 6.27 28.35
CA ILE A 250 -40.68 7.69 28.22
C ILE A 250 -39.49 8.02 29.14
N GLN A 251 -39.52 7.54 30.40
CA GLN A 251 -38.43 7.77 31.34
C GLN A 251 -37.11 7.13 30.89
N GLU A 252 -37.15 5.90 30.35
CA GLU A 252 -35.97 5.24 29.77
C GLU A 252 -35.39 6.03 28.59
N LEU A 253 -36.25 6.54 27.70
CA LEU A 253 -35.83 7.32 26.54
C LEU A 253 -35.22 8.67 26.95
N LEU A 254 -35.77 9.32 27.99
CA LEU A 254 -35.19 10.53 28.57
C LEU A 254 -33.80 10.28 29.14
N ASN A 255 -33.62 9.19 29.89
CA ASN A 255 -32.33 8.82 30.45
C ASN A 255 -31.28 8.57 29.33
N LYS A 256 -31.65 7.82 28.29
CA LYS A 256 -30.77 7.61 27.12
C LYS A 256 -30.45 8.89 26.37
N SER A 257 -31.42 9.80 26.24
CA SER A 257 -31.21 11.11 25.64
C SER A 257 -30.18 11.92 26.44
N ASN A 258 -30.25 11.90 27.77
CA ASN A 258 -29.30 12.57 28.63
C ASN A 258 -27.89 11.97 28.54
N GLU A 259 -27.78 10.63 28.49
CA GLU A 259 -26.50 9.95 28.25
C GLU A 259 -25.88 10.35 26.90
N TYR A 260 -26.68 10.36 25.83
CA TYR A 260 -26.20 10.79 24.52
C TYR A 260 -25.78 12.27 24.51
N GLN A 261 -26.51 13.16 25.18
CA GLN A 261 -26.10 14.56 25.32
C GLN A 261 -24.77 14.69 26.07
N SER A 262 -24.55 13.91 27.13
CA SER A 262 -23.29 13.88 27.87
C SER A 262 -22.13 13.40 26.99
N ASN A 263 -22.33 12.31 26.23
CA ASN A 263 -21.34 11.78 25.30
C ASN A 263 -20.99 12.80 24.20
N ILE A 264 -21.99 13.48 23.62
CA ILE A 264 -21.77 14.54 22.63
C ILE A 264 -20.94 15.67 23.24
N HIS A 265 -21.23 16.08 24.48
CA HIS A 265 -20.47 17.13 25.15
C HIS A 265 -19.00 16.73 25.34
N GLN A 266 -18.76 15.51 25.81
CA GLN A 266 -17.41 14.97 26.01
C GLN A 266 -16.62 14.90 24.69
N LEU A 267 -17.22 14.36 23.63
CA LEU A 267 -16.62 14.31 22.29
C LEU A 267 -16.34 15.70 21.72
N THR A 268 -17.20 16.68 22.02
CA THR A 268 -16.99 18.08 21.61
C THR A 268 -15.78 18.69 22.30
N ILE A 269 -15.54 18.37 23.57
CA ILE A 269 -14.36 18.81 24.31
C ILE A 269 -13.10 18.16 23.72
N GLU A 270 -13.13 16.84 23.47
CA GLU A 270 -12.01 16.12 22.87
C GLU A 270 -11.66 16.65 21.48
N LEU A 271 -12.67 16.97 20.66
CA LEU A 271 -12.46 17.59 19.35
C LEU A 271 -11.76 18.96 19.48
N LYS A 272 -12.14 19.77 20.47
CA LYS A 272 -11.49 21.07 20.74
C LYS A 272 -10.03 20.89 21.14
N ASP A 273 -9.73 19.92 22.01
CA ASP A 273 -8.35 19.62 22.44
C ASP A 273 -7.49 19.12 21.27
N ILE A 274 -8.01 18.22 20.44
CA ILE A 274 -7.34 17.75 19.22
C ILE A 274 -7.09 18.92 18.26
N THR A 275 -8.07 19.80 18.09
CA THR A 275 -7.94 20.99 17.24
C THR A 275 -6.84 21.92 17.76
N LEU A 276 -6.75 22.11 19.08
CA LEU A 276 -5.69 22.90 19.72
C LEU A 276 -4.31 22.27 19.50
N LYS A 277 -4.19 20.96 19.71
CA LYS A 277 -2.96 20.19 19.45
C LYS A 277 -2.53 20.28 18.00
N TYR A 278 -3.47 20.19 17.06
CA TYR A 278 -3.21 20.37 15.64
C TYR A 278 -2.67 21.76 15.32
N GLN A 279 -3.27 22.82 15.88
CA GLN A 279 -2.80 24.20 15.70
C GLN A 279 -1.39 24.39 16.26
N GLN A 280 -1.09 23.84 17.43
CA GLN A 280 0.26 23.88 18.02
C GLN A 280 1.28 23.15 17.14
N LEU A 281 0.92 21.96 16.63
CA LEU A 281 1.79 21.19 15.74
C LEU A 281 2.07 21.94 14.43
N LYS A 282 1.04 22.58 13.86
CA LYS A 282 1.15 23.41 12.65
C LYS A 282 2.10 24.59 12.87
N LEU A 283 1.97 25.30 13.99
CA LEU A 283 2.88 26.40 14.33
C LEU A 283 4.33 25.92 14.51
N ARG A 284 4.54 24.75 15.14
CA ARG A 284 5.86 24.15 15.30
C ARG A 284 6.48 23.78 13.95
N LEU A 285 5.69 23.21 13.05
CA LEU A 285 6.11 22.88 11.69
C LEU A 285 6.50 24.14 10.91
N GLU A 286 5.66 25.18 10.93
CA GLU A 286 5.97 26.46 10.26
C GLU A 286 7.26 27.11 10.82
N TYR A 287 7.49 27.01 12.13
CA TYR A 287 8.73 27.48 12.75
C TYR A 287 9.95 26.68 12.26
N GLU A 288 9.85 25.36 12.23
CA GLU A 288 10.91 24.47 11.78
C GLU A 288 11.23 24.65 10.28
N GLU A 289 10.21 24.83 9.44
CA GLU A 289 10.36 25.16 8.02
C GLU A 289 11.10 26.49 7.83
N LYS A 290 10.71 27.53 8.58
CA LYS A 290 11.42 28.84 8.54
C LYS A 290 12.87 28.70 8.99
N ASN A 291 13.13 27.97 10.07
CA ASN A 291 14.48 27.73 10.57
C ASN A 291 15.33 26.96 9.54
N ASN A 292 14.76 25.92 8.92
CA ASN A 292 15.41 25.15 7.86
C ASN A 292 15.71 25.99 6.62
N GLN A 293 14.80 26.89 6.22
CA GLN A 293 15.04 27.83 5.13
C GLN A 293 16.18 28.80 5.47
N GLN A 294 16.24 29.31 6.71
CA GLN A 294 17.33 30.19 7.16
C GLN A 294 18.67 29.44 7.20
N ASN A 295 18.70 28.20 7.70
CA ASN A 295 19.90 27.37 7.70
C ASN A 295 20.37 27.06 6.27
N LYS A 296 19.46 26.73 5.35
CA LYS A 296 19.78 26.59 3.91
C LYS A 296 20.37 27.86 3.30
N LYS A 297 19.87 29.04 3.67
CA LYS A 297 20.44 30.33 3.22
C LYS A 297 21.84 30.56 3.81
N ARG A 298 22.05 30.27 5.10
CA ARG A 298 23.37 30.37 5.73
C ARG A 298 24.41 29.46 5.08
N LEU A 299 24.04 28.20 4.80
CA LEU A 299 24.90 27.26 4.10
C LEU A 299 25.28 27.73 2.70
N ARG A 300 24.32 28.25 1.92
CA ARG A 300 24.61 28.81 0.59
C ARG A 300 25.56 30.00 0.64
N ASN A 301 25.48 30.82 1.68
CA ASN A 301 26.39 31.95 1.86
C ASN A 301 27.79 31.52 2.32
N ILE A 302 27.92 30.34 2.94
CA ILE A 302 29.21 29.73 3.33
C ILE A 302 29.85 29.02 2.11
N SER A 303 29.06 28.40 1.23
CA SER A 303 29.55 27.77 0.00
C SER A 303 30.00 28.75 -1.11
N GLN A 304 30.16 30.04 -0.81
CA GLN A 304 30.78 31.02 -1.72
C GLN A 304 32.25 31.32 -1.37
N SER A 305 32.84 30.66 -0.39
CA SER A 305 34.31 30.68 -0.20
C SER A 305 34.96 29.59 -1.05
N GLU A 306 35.87 30.00 -1.94
CA GLU A 306 36.67 29.16 -2.83
C GLU A 306 37.62 28.22 -2.06
N ASP A 307 37.09 27.15 -1.45
CA ASP A 307 37.93 26.09 -0.89
C ASP A 307 37.34 24.69 -1.18
N PRO A 308 37.98 23.87 -2.07
CA PRO A 308 37.45 22.59 -2.55
C PRO A 308 37.32 21.48 -1.48
N GLU A 309 37.86 21.68 -0.27
CA GLU A 309 37.80 20.68 0.81
C GLU A 309 36.52 20.77 1.66
N PHE A 310 35.78 21.88 1.59
CA PHE A 310 34.62 22.14 2.46
C PHE A 310 33.32 21.49 1.96
N ASP A 311 33.19 21.24 0.65
CA ASP A 311 32.00 20.61 0.05
C ASP A 311 31.81 19.13 0.44
N MET A 312 32.87 18.47 0.91
CA MET A 312 32.81 17.07 1.34
C MET A 312 32.30 16.87 2.78
N LEU A 313 32.49 17.87 3.67
CA LEU A 313 32.03 17.80 5.06
C LEU A 313 30.55 18.14 5.23
N ILE A 314 30.05 19.10 4.43
CA ILE A 314 28.64 19.55 4.50
C ILE A 314 27.70 18.41 4.09
N ASN A 315 28.09 17.58 3.13
CA ASN A 315 27.22 16.50 2.64
C ASN A 315 27.04 15.35 3.66
N ASN A 316 28.00 15.17 4.57
CA ASN A 316 27.94 14.14 5.62
C ASN A 316 27.19 14.58 6.89
N GLN A 317 27.15 15.88 7.20
CA GLN A 317 26.46 16.38 8.41
C GLN A 317 24.94 16.52 8.23
N TYR A 318 24.43 16.70 7.00
CA TYR A 318 22.98 16.78 6.74
C TYR A 318 22.29 15.42 6.60
N GLN A 319 23.02 14.31 6.58
CA GLN A 319 22.43 12.96 6.57
C GLN A 319 22.18 12.36 7.96
N SER A 320 22.73 12.94 9.05
CA SER A 320 22.63 12.33 10.38
C SER A 320 21.47 12.82 11.27
N ASN A 321 20.72 13.88 10.91
CA ASN A 321 19.70 14.46 11.79
C ASN A 321 18.23 14.33 11.31
N ASN A 322 17.94 13.46 10.34
CA ASN A 322 16.57 13.13 9.95
C ASN A 322 16.13 11.73 10.42
N GLN A 323 16.39 11.41 11.69
CA GLN A 323 15.61 10.37 12.37
C GLN A 323 14.36 11.03 12.97
N GLN A 324 13.33 11.22 12.14
CA GLN A 324 11.97 11.34 12.65
C GLN A 324 11.38 9.93 12.86
N PRO A 325 10.61 9.72 13.94
CA PRO A 325 9.88 8.49 14.17
C PRO A 325 8.73 8.39 13.16
N ASN A 326 8.80 7.36 12.32
CA ASN A 326 7.81 7.06 11.30
C ASN A 326 6.56 6.42 11.94
N ASN A 327 5.68 7.25 12.51
CA ASN A 327 4.32 6.86 12.89
C ASN A 327 3.39 7.18 11.70
N ASN A 328 3.39 6.32 10.70
CA ASN A 328 2.45 6.36 9.58
C ASN A 328 1.37 5.29 9.75
N ASN A 329 0.36 5.61 10.56
CA ASN A 329 -0.99 5.11 10.34
C ASN A 329 -1.51 5.77 9.05
N LYS A 330 -1.53 5.03 7.94
CA LYS A 330 -2.24 5.45 6.72
C LYS A 330 -3.74 5.40 6.98
N VAL A 331 -4.27 6.55 7.36
CA VAL A 331 -5.66 6.95 7.11
C VAL A 331 -5.82 7.12 5.61
N SER A 332 -6.86 6.49 5.06
CA SER A 332 -7.26 6.55 3.66
C SER A 332 -7.43 8.00 3.20
N LYS A 333 -6.85 8.33 2.04
CA LYS A 333 -7.17 9.54 1.28
C LYS A 333 -8.67 9.55 0.97
N LEU A 334 -9.39 10.53 1.49
CA LEU A 334 -10.62 11.01 0.87
C LEU A 334 -10.29 12.34 0.20
N ASN A 335 -10.42 12.35 -1.14
CA ASN A 335 -10.48 13.56 -1.93
C ASN A 335 -11.66 14.41 -1.44
N LEU A 336 -11.38 15.64 -1.03
CA LEU A 336 -12.40 16.64 -0.73
C LEU A 336 -12.07 17.97 -1.41
N ASP A 337 -11.69 17.90 -2.68
CA ASP A 337 -11.87 19.03 -3.59
C ASP A 337 -13.27 18.87 -4.16
N PHE A 338 -14.25 19.56 -3.59
CA PHE A 338 -15.39 20.17 -4.28
C PHE A 338 -16.34 20.76 -3.22
N LEU A 339 -16.63 22.04 -3.39
CA LEU A 339 -17.70 22.84 -2.77
C LEU A 339 -17.39 23.55 -1.44
N SER A 340 -16.89 24.77 -1.58
CA SER A 340 -17.57 25.92 -0.98
C SER A 340 -18.90 26.13 -1.74
N PRO A 341 -20.01 26.56 -1.08
CA PRO A 341 -20.11 27.98 -0.74
C PRO A 341 -20.85 28.32 0.57
N GLN A 342 -20.50 29.51 1.06
CA GLN A 342 -21.34 30.54 1.67
C GLN A 342 -22.39 30.16 2.72
N ILE A 343 -21.97 30.43 3.95
CA ILE A 343 -22.68 31.17 4.99
C ILE A 343 -23.83 32.05 4.43
N THR A 344 -25.09 31.67 4.70
CA THR A 344 -26.11 32.60 5.20
C THR A 344 -27.07 31.85 6.13
N SER A 345 -27.19 32.37 7.35
CA SER A 345 -28.26 32.03 8.31
C SER A 345 -29.59 32.57 7.77
N PRO A 346 -30.72 31.92 8.11
CA PRO A 346 -31.64 32.66 8.96
C PRO A 346 -32.22 31.81 10.09
N ARG A 347 -31.96 32.30 11.32
CA ARG A 347 -32.95 32.67 12.33
C ARG A 347 -34.36 32.04 12.20
N PHE A 348 -34.65 31.22 13.19
CA PHE A 348 -35.95 30.89 13.79
C PHE A 348 -37.07 31.89 13.47
N GLU A 349 -38.12 31.43 12.77
CA GLU A 349 -39.50 31.88 12.96
C GLU A 349 -40.47 30.70 12.85
N GLN A 350 -41.52 30.79 13.66
CA GLN A 350 -42.59 29.82 13.87
C GLN A 350 -43.32 29.46 12.56
N SER A 351 -43.54 28.17 12.28
CA SER A 351 -44.71 27.77 11.47
C SER A 351 -45.04 26.28 11.62
N PHE A 352 -46.22 26.02 12.18
CA PHE A 352 -46.91 24.73 12.18
C PHE A 352 -47.32 24.33 10.76
N VAL A 353 -46.42 23.83 9.93
CA VAL A 353 -46.77 23.16 8.67
C VAL A 353 -45.77 22.05 8.39
N LYS A 354 -46.28 20.89 7.90
CA LYS A 354 -45.58 19.73 7.28
C LYS A 354 -45.62 18.38 8.03
N SER A 355 -46.73 18.07 8.70
CA SER A 355 -47.17 16.68 8.88
C SER A 355 -47.72 16.06 7.57
N SER A 356 -48.25 16.88 6.66
CA SER A 356 -48.87 16.41 5.41
C SER A 356 -47.88 16.01 4.32
N VAL A 357 -46.74 16.69 4.22
CA VAL A 357 -45.76 16.46 3.13
C VAL A 357 -45.05 15.12 3.29
N LEU A 358 -44.69 14.74 4.53
CA LEU A 358 -44.08 13.45 4.80
C LEU A 358 -45.09 12.30 4.60
N LYS A 359 -46.35 12.50 4.99
CA LYS A 359 -47.42 11.51 4.75
C LYS A 359 -47.73 11.34 3.27
N GLN A 360 -47.68 12.41 2.48
CA GLN A 360 -47.86 12.35 1.03
C GLN A 360 -46.67 11.67 0.34
N ALA A 361 -45.44 11.97 0.73
CA ALA A 361 -44.24 11.32 0.19
C ALA A 361 -44.19 9.80 0.48
N ILE A 362 -44.64 9.39 1.67
CA ILE A 362 -44.76 7.96 2.04
C ILE A 362 -45.88 7.30 1.23
N LYS A 363 -47.01 8.00 1.01
CA LYS A 363 -48.12 7.49 0.19
C LYS A 363 -47.70 7.31 -1.27
N ASP A 364 -47.00 8.28 -1.85
CA ASP A 364 -46.53 8.22 -3.24
C ASP A 364 -45.47 7.12 -3.43
N CYS A 365 -44.55 6.92 -2.48
CA CYS A 365 -43.62 5.79 -2.50
C CYS A 365 -44.30 4.42 -2.38
N LEU A 366 -45.39 4.31 -1.60
CA LEU A 366 -46.16 3.07 -1.47
C LEU A 366 -47.02 2.78 -2.70
N GLU A 367 -47.49 3.81 -3.41
CA GLU A 367 -48.23 3.70 -4.67
C GLU A 367 -47.29 3.24 -5.81
N ASP A 368 -46.06 3.76 -5.88
CA ASP A 368 -45.04 3.36 -6.87
C ASP A 368 -44.56 1.91 -6.67
N MET A 369 -44.42 1.45 -5.41
CA MET A 369 -44.09 0.05 -5.13
C MET A 369 -45.23 -0.92 -5.46
N LYS A 370 -46.49 -0.45 -5.51
CA LYS A 370 -47.62 -1.27 -5.99
C LYS A 370 -47.64 -1.40 -7.51
N GLN A 371 -47.12 -0.40 -8.24
CA GLN A 371 -47.10 -0.40 -9.71
C GLN A 371 -45.91 -1.17 -10.32
N THR A 372 -44.95 -1.65 -9.51
CA THR A 372 -43.74 -2.35 -9.98
C THR A 372 -43.78 -3.88 -9.86
N THR A 373 -44.97 -4.48 -9.68
CA THR A 373 -45.14 -5.93 -9.81
C THR A 373 -45.35 -6.33 -11.28
N PRO A 374 -44.47 -7.14 -11.91
CA PRO A 374 -44.66 -7.55 -13.28
C PRO A 374 -45.57 -8.79 -13.31
N PHE A 375 -46.87 -8.55 -13.40
CA PHE A 375 -47.82 -9.50 -13.97
C PHE A 375 -48.54 -8.83 -15.14
N LYS A 376 -48.05 -9.06 -16.35
CA LYS A 376 -48.89 -9.06 -17.56
C LYS A 376 -48.45 -10.16 -18.52
N SER A 377 -49.41 -11.04 -18.74
CA SER A 377 -49.57 -12.05 -19.78
C SER A 377 -49.61 -11.45 -21.18
N ASP A 378 -49.15 -12.26 -22.14
CA ASP A 378 -49.54 -12.39 -23.55
C ASP A 378 -49.65 -11.13 -24.43
N GLN A 379 -48.73 -11.00 -25.40
CA GLN A 379 -49.08 -11.11 -26.83
C GLN A 379 -47.86 -10.99 -27.77
N HIS A 380 -47.90 -11.80 -28.83
CA HIS A 380 -47.17 -11.75 -30.10
C HIS A 380 -45.73 -12.30 -30.21
N ASN A 381 -45.68 -13.60 -30.52
CA ASN A 381 -44.72 -14.21 -31.45
C ASN A 381 -45.12 -13.90 -32.91
N LEU A 382 -44.11 -13.75 -33.77
CA LEU A 382 -44.20 -14.03 -35.21
C LEU A 382 -42.81 -14.38 -35.76
N ILE A 383 -42.77 -15.49 -36.51
CA ILE A 383 -41.73 -15.99 -37.45
C ILE A 383 -40.59 -16.82 -36.80
N SER A 384 -40.17 -18.00 -37.23
CA SER A 384 -40.68 -19.19 -37.97
C SER A 384 -39.50 -20.17 -38.13
N GLN A 385 -39.81 -21.45 -38.40
CA GLN A 385 -38.98 -22.60 -38.83
C GLN A 385 -38.68 -23.63 -37.74
N GLU A 386 -39.49 -24.68 -37.62
CA GLU A 386 -39.55 -25.91 -38.45
C GLU A 386 -38.42 -26.92 -38.12
N GLN A 387 -38.78 -28.00 -37.42
CA GLN A 387 -38.64 -29.36 -37.95
C GLN A 387 -39.50 -30.35 -37.12
N HIS A 388 -40.34 -31.07 -37.85
CA HIS A 388 -41.21 -32.16 -37.37
C HIS A 388 -40.41 -33.37 -36.90
N HIS A 389 -40.90 -34.12 -35.89
CA HIS A 389 -41.15 -35.57 -35.97
C HIS A 389 -42.23 -35.99 -34.94
N GLN A 390 -43.02 -36.96 -35.36
CA GLN A 390 -44.25 -37.49 -34.76
C GLN A 390 -43.99 -38.29 -33.46
N GLN A 391 -44.89 -38.22 -32.48
CA GLN A 391 -45.81 -39.33 -32.13
C GLN A 391 -46.67 -39.00 -30.90
N GLN A 392 -47.90 -39.48 -30.95
CA GLN A 392 -48.96 -39.31 -29.97
C GLN A 392 -48.66 -40.10 -28.69
N HIS A 393 -48.98 -39.53 -27.51
CA HIS A 393 -49.88 -40.10 -26.51
C HIS A 393 -49.81 -39.33 -25.18
N SER A 394 -50.99 -39.09 -24.61
CA SER A 394 -51.25 -38.83 -23.19
C SER A 394 -50.77 -37.52 -22.58
N LYS A 395 -51.77 -36.68 -22.24
CA LYS A 395 -51.68 -35.55 -21.30
C LYS A 395 -51.01 -35.99 -19.99
N LYS A 396 -49.70 -35.79 -19.87
CA LYS A 396 -49.00 -35.65 -18.60
C LYS A 396 -48.52 -34.21 -18.50
N LYS A 397 -48.96 -33.52 -17.45
CA LYS A 397 -48.42 -32.23 -17.02
C LYS A 397 -46.90 -32.32 -17.07
N LEU A 398 -46.25 -31.41 -17.78
CA LEU A 398 -44.82 -31.15 -17.64
C LEU A 398 -44.58 -30.69 -16.20
N LEU A 399 -44.40 -31.66 -15.30
CA LEU A 399 -43.74 -31.44 -14.04
C LEU A 399 -42.28 -31.16 -14.39
N SER A 400 -41.82 -29.98 -14.02
CA SER A 400 -40.40 -29.67 -13.90
C SER A 400 -39.67 -30.85 -13.23
N PRO A 401 -38.44 -31.20 -13.65
CA PRO A 401 -37.70 -32.27 -13.00
C PRO A 401 -37.68 -32.03 -11.49
N PRO A 402 -37.84 -33.08 -10.66
CA PRO A 402 -37.81 -32.93 -9.21
C PRO A 402 -36.51 -32.20 -8.80
N LEU A 403 -36.62 -31.28 -7.83
CA LEU A 403 -35.53 -30.40 -7.35
C LEU A 403 -34.20 -31.14 -7.12
N THR A 404 -34.27 -32.43 -6.78
CA THR A 404 -33.13 -33.34 -6.59
C THR A 404 -32.31 -33.59 -7.86
N VAL A 405 -32.95 -33.72 -9.04
CA VAL A 405 -32.24 -33.94 -10.32
C VAL A 405 -31.56 -32.66 -10.76
N ARG A 406 -32.23 -31.51 -10.65
CA ARG A 406 -31.67 -30.20 -10.98
C ARG A 406 -30.50 -29.83 -10.07
N ASN A 407 -30.57 -30.16 -8.79
CA ASN A 407 -29.46 -29.96 -7.85
C ASN A 407 -28.27 -30.88 -8.16
N SER A 408 -28.51 -32.14 -8.56
CA SER A 408 -27.43 -33.06 -8.95
C SER A 408 -26.68 -32.62 -10.21
N GLU A 409 -27.37 -32.02 -11.18
CA GLU A 409 -26.74 -31.47 -12.39
C GLU A 409 -25.91 -30.21 -12.09
N ILE A 410 -26.39 -29.37 -11.17
CA ILE A 410 -25.69 -28.17 -10.72
C ILE A 410 -24.44 -28.56 -9.92
N GLU A 411 -24.54 -29.50 -9.00
CA GLU A 411 -23.39 -30.03 -8.24
C GLU A 411 -22.36 -30.68 -9.17
N SER A 412 -22.78 -31.44 -10.18
CA SER A 412 -21.88 -32.02 -11.18
C SER A 412 -21.15 -30.94 -11.99
N LYS A 413 -21.85 -29.88 -12.42
CA LYS A 413 -21.24 -28.74 -13.13
C LYS A 413 -20.27 -27.96 -12.25
N LEU A 414 -20.62 -27.71 -10.99
CA LEU A 414 -19.73 -27.04 -10.03
C LEU A 414 -18.48 -27.87 -9.77
N LYS A 415 -18.62 -29.19 -9.61
CA LYS A 415 -17.49 -30.11 -9.46
C LYS A 415 -16.55 -30.08 -10.66
N GLN A 416 -17.08 -30.15 -11.88
CA GLN A 416 -16.28 -30.06 -13.11
C GLN A 416 -15.54 -28.72 -13.25
N LEU A 417 -16.22 -27.61 -12.94
CA LEU A 417 -15.61 -26.27 -12.96
C LEU A 417 -14.51 -26.15 -11.90
N ASN A 418 -14.70 -26.72 -10.71
CA ASN A 418 -13.73 -26.69 -9.63
C ASN A 418 -12.50 -27.57 -9.94
N ASP A 419 -12.70 -28.75 -10.52
CA ASP A 419 -11.62 -29.63 -10.97
C ASP A 419 -10.77 -28.95 -12.06
N LYS A 420 -11.41 -28.24 -13.00
CA LYS A 420 -10.73 -27.47 -14.06
C LYS A 420 -9.98 -26.26 -13.48
N TYR A 421 -10.55 -25.57 -12.48
CA TYR A 421 -9.92 -24.46 -11.78
C TYR A 421 -8.63 -24.91 -11.06
N GLU A 422 -8.69 -26.02 -10.33
CA GLU A 422 -7.54 -26.63 -9.65
C GLU A 422 -6.44 -27.06 -10.62
N GLN A 423 -6.80 -27.62 -11.78
CA GLN A 423 -5.83 -27.98 -12.83
C GLN A 423 -5.10 -26.76 -13.39
N LEU A 424 -5.82 -25.66 -13.67
CA LEU A 424 -5.22 -24.42 -14.17
C LEU A 424 -4.34 -23.73 -13.13
N ILE A 425 -4.67 -23.81 -11.84
CA ILE A 425 -3.78 -23.33 -10.77
C ILE A 425 -2.46 -24.12 -10.76
N ARG A 426 -2.53 -25.45 -10.84
CA ARG A 426 -1.33 -26.30 -10.89
C ARG A 426 -0.51 -26.03 -12.15
N GLN A 427 -1.15 -25.77 -13.27
CA GLN A 427 -0.49 -25.39 -14.52
C GLN A 427 0.19 -24.02 -14.40
N ALA A 428 -0.48 -23.00 -13.83
CA ALA A 428 0.07 -21.67 -13.59
C ALA A 428 1.30 -21.66 -12.66
N GLN A 429 1.36 -22.60 -11.72
CA GLN A 429 2.49 -22.77 -10.80
C GLN A 429 3.73 -23.36 -11.49
N LYS A 430 3.54 -24.20 -12.51
CA LYS A 430 4.62 -24.81 -13.29
C LYS A 430 5.04 -23.97 -14.50
N GLU A 431 4.17 -23.04 -14.93
CA GLU A 431 4.41 -22.23 -16.12
C GLU A 431 5.37 -21.06 -15.86
N SER A 432 6.38 -20.96 -16.73
CA SER A 432 7.48 -19.99 -16.67
C SER A 432 7.34 -18.90 -17.75
N ASP A 433 6.64 -19.19 -18.85
CA ASP A 433 6.35 -18.21 -19.90
C ASP A 433 5.27 -17.22 -19.42
N PHE A 434 5.63 -15.93 -19.43
CA PHE A 434 4.74 -14.85 -18.99
C PHE A 434 3.47 -14.74 -19.84
N LYS A 435 3.53 -15.01 -21.16
CA LYS A 435 2.35 -14.95 -22.04
C LYS A 435 1.38 -16.09 -21.74
N GLN A 436 1.89 -17.30 -21.53
CA GLN A 436 1.07 -18.46 -21.18
C GLN A 436 0.49 -18.31 -19.77
N LYS A 437 1.25 -17.76 -18.83
CA LYS A 437 0.77 -17.45 -17.48
C LYS A 437 -0.34 -16.39 -17.47
N ALA A 438 -0.28 -15.39 -18.36
CA ALA A 438 -1.35 -14.41 -18.53
C ALA A 438 -2.62 -15.05 -19.13
N GLN A 439 -2.47 -15.95 -20.10
CA GLN A 439 -3.58 -16.72 -20.66
C GLN A 439 -4.27 -17.60 -19.61
N ILE A 440 -3.50 -18.33 -18.81
CA ILE A 440 -4.03 -19.16 -17.71
C ILE A 440 -4.76 -18.30 -16.66
N ARG A 441 -4.25 -17.09 -16.35
CA ARG A 441 -4.94 -16.15 -15.46
C ARG A 441 -6.29 -15.69 -16.01
N LYS A 442 -6.38 -15.46 -17.32
CA LYS A 442 -7.64 -15.11 -17.98
C LYS A 442 -8.65 -16.26 -17.87
N GLU A 443 -8.22 -17.49 -18.16
CA GLU A 443 -9.08 -18.67 -18.05
C GLU A 443 -9.54 -18.96 -16.61
N LEU A 444 -8.69 -18.69 -15.60
CA LEU A 444 -9.07 -18.79 -14.19
C LEU A 444 -10.16 -17.78 -13.80
N LEU A 445 -10.12 -16.57 -14.36
CA LEU A 445 -11.16 -15.55 -14.14
C LEU A 445 -12.47 -15.95 -14.81
N ASP A 446 -12.41 -16.48 -16.03
CA ASP A 446 -13.59 -16.93 -16.77
C ASP A 446 -14.29 -18.10 -16.04
N ILE A 447 -13.53 -19.05 -15.45
CA ILE A 447 -14.09 -20.13 -14.64
C ILE A 447 -14.69 -19.61 -13.33
N ALA A 448 -14.04 -18.65 -12.68
CA ALA A 448 -14.58 -18.03 -11.45
C ALA A 448 -15.90 -17.29 -11.72
N GLU A 449 -16.06 -16.69 -12.90
CA GLU A 449 -17.31 -16.08 -13.33
C GLU A 449 -18.39 -17.12 -13.64
N GLN A 450 -18.04 -18.23 -14.32
CA GLN A 450 -18.96 -19.35 -14.56
C GLN A 450 -19.46 -19.99 -13.26
N ILE A 451 -18.59 -20.18 -12.25
CA ILE A 451 -18.98 -20.68 -10.92
C ILE A 451 -19.97 -19.74 -10.25
N LYS A 452 -19.74 -18.42 -10.32
CA LYS A 452 -20.68 -17.41 -9.81
C LYS A 452 -22.02 -17.48 -10.52
N GLU A 453 -22.03 -17.67 -11.84
CA GLU A 453 -23.26 -17.74 -12.61
C GLU A 453 -24.06 -19.01 -12.31
N VAL A 454 -23.39 -20.15 -12.11
CA VAL A 454 -24.04 -21.40 -11.69
C VAL A 454 -24.63 -21.29 -10.28
N ASN A 455 -23.92 -20.66 -9.34
CA ASN A 455 -24.42 -20.42 -7.98
C ASN A 455 -25.58 -19.41 -7.92
N ARG A 456 -25.71 -18.50 -8.90
CA ARG A 456 -26.88 -17.61 -9.01
C ARG A 456 -28.14 -18.30 -9.55
N LYS A 457 -27.99 -19.48 -10.16
CA LYS A 457 -29.08 -20.28 -10.76
C LYS A 457 -29.60 -21.38 -9.82
N GLN A 458 -28.94 -21.59 -8.68
CA GLN A 458 -29.51 -22.25 -7.49
C GLN A 458 -30.43 -21.27 -6.76
#